data_AF-A0A0F9J9C9-F1
#
_entry.id   AF-A0A0F9J9C9-F1
#
_cell.length_a   1.000
_cell.length_b   1.000
_cell.length_c   1.000
_cell.angle_alpha   90.00
_cell.angle_beta   90.00
_cell.angle_gamma   90.00
#
_symmetry.space_group_name_H-M   'P 1'
#
loop_
_entity.id
_entity.type
_entity.pdbx_description
1 polymer ?
#
loop_
_entity_poly.entity_id
_entity_poly.type
_entity_poly.pdbx_seq_one_letter_code
_entity_poly.pdbx_strand_id
1 'polypeptide(L)'
;MARYDSSSFWRAALMYCPKGFLGKIFTQSMRLVYEWAADKNAEYRAKNPLDRVRDVMEGLQIAGQGCHAQNAIDYLSEPLGGEFTGKKRAISDKGTVDGEIADISIAIGDLATEIRAACNDGNIDPDERMKIVCAARKVQNETNQLLDAAGINEDDK
;
A
#
# COMPACT_ATOMS: atom_id res chain seq x y z
N MET A 1 3.97 -23.38 -12.98
CA MET A 1 3.53 -22.11 -12.36
C MET A 1 2.26 -22.35 -11.59
N ALA A 2 2.20 -21.95 -10.31
CA ALA A 2 0.98 -22.03 -9.53
C ALA A 2 -0.06 -21.11 -10.18
N ARG A 3 -1.26 -21.64 -10.49
CA ARG A 3 -2.37 -20.81 -10.99
C ARG A 3 -2.64 -19.72 -9.98
N TYR A 4 -2.52 -18.46 -10.40
CA TYR A 4 -2.99 -17.34 -9.59
C TYR A 4 -4.45 -17.55 -9.23
N ASP A 5 -4.72 -17.66 -7.92
CA ASP A 5 -6.07 -17.76 -7.40
C ASP A 5 -6.55 -16.36 -7.06
N SER A 6 -7.33 -15.76 -7.96
CA SER A 6 -7.95 -14.44 -7.73
C SER A 6 -8.82 -14.42 -6.46
N SER A 7 -9.31 -15.58 -6.00
CA SER A 7 -10.06 -15.68 -4.75
C SER A 7 -9.18 -15.47 -3.52
N SER A 8 -7.88 -15.79 -3.58
CA SER A 8 -6.93 -15.56 -2.50
C SER A 8 -6.64 -14.07 -2.28
N PHE A 9 -6.44 -13.32 -3.36
CA PHE A 9 -6.32 -11.86 -3.34
C PHE A 9 -7.59 -11.20 -2.79
N TRP A 10 -8.76 -11.69 -3.22
CA TRP A 10 -10.04 -11.15 -2.77
C TRP A 10 -10.40 -11.47 -1.33
N ARG A 11 -10.04 -12.67 -0.86
CA ARG A 11 -10.14 -13.02 0.56
C ARG A 11 -9.20 -12.18 1.41
N ALA A 12 -7.96 -11.97 0.97
CA ALA A 12 -7.02 -11.10 1.68
C ALA A 12 -7.55 -9.66 1.77
N ALA A 13 -8.10 -9.11 0.67
CA ALA A 13 -8.66 -7.76 0.67
C ALA A 13 -9.88 -7.65 1.60
N LEU A 14 -10.74 -8.68 1.65
CA LEU A 14 -11.88 -8.72 2.58
C LEU A 14 -11.46 -8.86 4.05
N MET A 15 -10.36 -9.59 4.31
CA MET A 15 -9.91 -9.91 5.66
C MET A 15 -9.07 -8.80 6.28
N TYR A 16 -8.21 -8.16 5.49
CA TYR A 16 -7.16 -7.28 5.99
C TYR A 16 -7.40 -5.80 5.70
N CYS A 17 -8.24 -5.46 4.72
CA CYS A 17 -8.61 -4.06 4.50
C CYS A 17 -9.73 -3.63 5.48
N PRO A 18 -9.86 -2.32 5.78
CA PRO A 18 -10.87 -1.82 6.71
C PRO A 18 -12.30 -2.19 6.30
N LYS A 19 -13.19 -2.41 7.27
CA LYS A 19 -14.61 -2.72 7.00
C LYS A 19 -15.25 -1.64 6.11
N GLY A 20 -15.87 -2.06 5.01
CA GLY A 20 -16.49 -1.15 4.04
C GLY A 20 -15.52 -0.52 3.05
N PHE A 21 -14.21 -0.78 3.12
CA PHE A 21 -13.20 -0.31 2.16
C PHE A 21 -13.53 -0.75 0.73
N LEU A 22 -13.74 -2.05 0.53
CA LEU A 22 -14.15 -2.59 -0.76
C LEU A 22 -15.52 -2.07 -1.19
N GLY A 23 -16.42 -1.86 -0.23
CA GLY A 23 -17.68 -1.15 -0.48
C GLY A 23 -17.43 0.22 -1.09
N LYS A 24 -16.62 1.07 -0.45
CA LYS A 24 -16.29 2.42 -0.92
C LYS A 24 -15.59 2.45 -2.30
N ILE A 25 -14.81 1.43 -2.62
CA ILE A 25 -14.09 1.34 -3.91
C ILE A 25 -15.00 0.80 -5.03
N PHE A 26 -15.85 -0.18 -4.73
CA PHE A 26 -16.61 -0.94 -5.72
C PHE A 26 -18.12 -0.66 -5.71
N THR A 27 -18.63 0.28 -4.90
CA THR A 27 -20.06 0.65 -4.84
C THR A 27 -20.64 1.20 -6.14
N GLN A 28 -19.85 1.37 -7.19
CA GLN A 28 -20.32 1.85 -8.48
C GLN A 28 -20.32 0.76 -9.54
N SER A 29 -21.54 0.41 -9.98
CA SER A 29 -21.88 -0.71 -10.86
C SER A 29 -21.09 -0.76 -12.17
N MET A 30 -21.00 -1.96 -12.78
CA MET A 30 -20.42 -2.23 -14.11
C MET A 30 -20.85 -1.25 -15.21
N ARG A 31 -22.04 -0.65 -15.10
CA ARG A 31 -22.54 0.36 -16.03
C ARG A 31 -21.63 1.59 -16.11
N LEU A 32 -21.05 2.02 -14.98
CA LEU A 32 -20.15 3.17 -14.93
C LEU A 32 -18.77 2.88 -15.53
N VAL A 33 -18.37 1.61 -15.59
CA VAL A 33 -17.13 1.18 -16.28
C VAL A 33 -17.28 1.31 -17.79
N TYR A 34 -18.43 0.91 -18.33
CA TYR A 34 -18.74 1.11 -19.75
C TYR A 34 -18.95 2.59 -20.10
N GLU A 35 -19.60 3.36 -19.22
CA GLU A 35 -19.71 4.81 -19.38
C GLU A 35 -18.33 5.51 -19.33
N TRP A 36 -17.41 5.07 -18.46
CA TRP A 36 -16.03 5.57 -18.43
C TRP A 36 -15.23 5.20 -19.68
N ALA A 37 -15.33 3.95 -20.16
CA ALA A 37 -14.64 3.52 -21.38
C ALA A 37 -15.15 4.27 -22.63
N ALA A 38 -16.40 4.74 -22.60
CA ALA A 38 -17.02 5.50 -23.69
C ALA A 38 -16.77 7.02 -23.61
N ASP A 39 -16.49 7.58 -22.42
CA ASP A 39 -16.26 9.01 -22.21
C ASP A 39 -14.98 9.28 -21.39
N LYS A 40 -13.96 9.83 -22.06
CA LYS A 40 -12.66 10.18 -21.45
C LYS A 40 -12.75 11.25 -20.37
N ASN A 41 -13.85 12.02 -20.29
CA ASN A 41 -14.07 13.03 -19.25
C ASN A 41 -14.79 12.47 -18.01
N ALA A 42 -15.08 11.17 -17.97
CA ALA A 42 -15.79 10.52 -16.87
C ALA A 42 -14.97 10.38 -15.57
N GLU A 43 -13.68 10.77 -15.57
CA GLU A 43 -12.79 10.78 -14.38
C GLU A 43 -13.43 11.44 -13.15
N TYR A 44 -14.30 12.43 -13.34
CA TYR A 44 -14.97 13.15 -12.25
C TYR A 44 -16.15 12.41 -11.61
N ARG A 45 -16.66 11.32 -12.20
CA ARG A 45 -17.90 10.66 -11.73
C ARG A 45 -17.69 9.22 -11.26
N ALA A 46 -16.71 8.53 -11.81
CA ALA A 46 -16.39 7.14 -11.45
C ALA A 46 -14.88 6.90 -11.56
N LYS A 47 -14.27 6.35 -10.50
CA LYS A 47 -12.87 5.91 -10.55
C LYS A 47 -12.67 4.87 -11.66
N ASN A 48 -11.64 5.04 -12.48
CA ASN A 48 -11.22 4.07 -13.48
C ASN A 48 -11.00 2.70 -12.80
N PRO A 49 -11.42 1.58 -13.41
CA PRO A 49 -11.11 0.23 -12.92
C PRO A 49 -9.66 0.00 -12.49
N LEU A 50 -8.67 0.57 -13.21
CA LEU A 50 -7.25 0.46 -12.86
C LEU A 50 -6.91 1.21 -11.58
N ASP A 51 -7.50 2.39 -11.35
CA ASP A 51 -7.33 3.12 -10.09
C ASP A 51 -7.95 2.36 -8.92
N ARG A 52 -9.08 1.67 -9.12
CA ARG A 52 -9.69 0.82 -8.09
C ARG A 52 -8.79 -0.36 -7.71
N VAL A 53 -8.17 -0.99 -8.71
CA VAL A 53 -7.21 -2.09 -8.49
C VAL A 53 -5.96 -1.57 -7.76
N ARG A 54 -5.45 -0.39 -8.16
CA ARG A 54 -4.33 0.27 -7.49
C ARG A 54 -4.65 0.55 -6.02
N ASP A 55 -5.83 1.11 -5.73
CA ASP A 55 -6.26 1.43 -4.37
C ASP A 55 -6.34 0.17 -3.50
N VAL A 56 -6.81 -0.95 -4.06
CA VAL A 56 -6.84 -2.26 -3.36
C VAL A 56 -5.43 -2.79 -3.09
N MET A 57 -4.56 -2.77 -4.09
CA MET A 57 -3.16 -3.21 -3.95
C MET A 57 -2.44 -2.38 -2.89
N GLU A 58 -2.64 -1.06 -2.91
CA GLU A 58 -2.13 -0.18 -1.88
C GLU A 58 -2.70 -0.51 -0.50
N GLY A 59 -4.01 -0.78 -0.40
CA GLY A 59 -4.65 -1.21 0.84
C GLY A 59 -4.09 -2.52 1.41
N LEU A 60 -3.77 -3.50 0.55
CA LEU A 60 -3.11 -4.74 0.95
C LEU A 60 -1.66 -4.50 1.39
N GLN A 61 -0.94 -3.64 0.67
CA GLN A 61 0.40 -3.22 1.04
C GLN A 61 0.38 -2.50 2.41
N ILE A 62 -0.63 -1.64 2.69
CA ILE A 62 -0.85 -0.99 3.99
C ILE A 62 -1.02 -2.05 5.08
N ALA A 63 -1.77 -3.11 4.80
CA ALA A 63 -2.10 -4.15 5.77
C ALA A 63 -0.98 -5.19 5.96
N GLY A 64 0.22 -4.96 5.42
CA GLY A 64 1.35 -5.90 5.48
C GLY A 64 1.18 -7.14 4.59
N GLN A 65 0.20 -7.14 3.70
CA GLN A 65 -0.13 -8.24 2.78
C GLN A 65 0.39 -7.96 1.37
N GLY A 66 1.56 -7.33 1.28
CA GLY A 66 2.16 -6.91 0.00
C GLY A 66 2.43 -8.07 -0.96
N CYS A 67 2.67 -9.29 -0.45
CA CYS A 67 2.85 -10.48 -1.28
C CYS A 67 1.61 -10.81 -2.12
N HIS A 68 0.40 -10.60 -1.58
CA HIS A 68 -0.85 -10.80 -2.33
C HIS A 68 -1.03 -9.73 -3.42
N ALA A 69 -0.61 -8.49 -3.14
CA ALA A 69 -0.61 -7.42 -4.14
C ALA A 69 0.42 -7.70 -5.25
N GLN A 70 1.64 -8.11 -4.89
CA GLN A 70 2.71 -8.47 -5.84
C GLN A 70 2.29 -9.63 -6.74
N ASN A 71 1.79 -10.73 -6.17
CA ASN A 71 1.31 -11.88 -6.95
C ASN A 71 0.18 -11.50 -7.93
N ALA A 72 -0.67 -10.54 -7.55
CA ALA A 72 -1.70 -10.01 -8.42
C ALA A 72 -1.12 -9.17 -9.56
N ILE A 73 -0.08 -8.37 -9.30
CA ILE A 73 0.61 -7.60 -10.34
C ILE A 73 1.36 -8.52 -11.30
N ASP A 74 2.13 -9.50 -10.78
CA ASP A 74 2.87 -10.48 -11.58
C ASP A 74 1.95 -11.26 -12.53
N TYR A 75 0.79 -11.68 -12.05
CA TYR A 75 -0.22 -12.33 -12.89
C TYR A 75 -0.79 -11.39 -13.97
N LEU A 76 -1.03 -10.12 -13.64
CA LEU A 76 -1.54 -9.14 -14.61
C LEU A 76 -0.48 -8.71 -15.62
N SER A 77 0.82 -8.81 -15.28
CA SER A 77 1.94 -8.45 -16.15
C SER A 77 2.43 -9.61 -17.02
N GLU A 78 2.15 -10.87 -16.65
CA GLU A 78 2.53 -12.08 -17.38
C GLU A 78 2.15 -12.03 -18.88
N PRO A 79 0.91 -11.65 -19.29
CA PRO A 79 0.54 -11.57 -20.71
C PRO A 79 1.28 -10.47 -21.48
N LEU A 80 1.85 -9.49 -20.77
CA LEU A 80 2.60 -8.37 -21.34
C LEU A 80 4.11 -8.67 -21.39
N GLY A 81 4.53 -9.87 -20.97
CA GLY A 81 5.94 -10.24 -20.87
C GLY A 81 6.70 -9.45 -19.80
N GLY A 82 5.97 -8.86 -18.85
CA GLY A 82 6.53 -8.10 -17.74
C GLY A 82 6.51 -8.90 -16.45
N GLU A 83 7.51 -8.69 -15.61
CA GLU A 83 7.52 -9.12 -14.21
C GLU A 83 7.44 -7.87 -13.34
N PHE A 84 6.86 -7.99 -12.14
CA PHE A 84 6.88 -6.90 -11.17
C PHE A 84 8.33 -6.67 -10.73
N THR A 85 9.00 -5.72 -11.37
CA THR A 85 10.22 -5.13 -10.82
C THR A 85 9.77 -4.19 -9.71
N GLY A 86 9.55 -4.75 -8.51
CA GLY A 86 9.27 -3.94 -7.34
C GLY A 86 10.28 -2.81 -7.25
N LYS A 87 9.87 -1.63 -6.74
CA LYS A 87 10.83 -0.60 -6.35
C LYS A 87 11.94 -1.32 -5.59
N LYS A 88 13.15 -1.28 -6.13
CA LYS A 88 14.34 -1.86 -5.49
C LYS A 88 14.26 -1.52 -4.00
N ARG A 89 14.60 -2.50 -3.14
CA ARG A 89 14.72 -2.29 -1.69
C ARG A 89 15.34 -0.92 -1.45
N ALA A 90 14.77 -0.15 -0.53
CA ALA A 90 15.31 1.17 -0.20
C ALA A 90 16.79 0.97 0.19
N ILE A 91 17.68 1.49 -0.65
CA ILE A 91 19.11 1.47 -0.40
C ILE A 91 19.36 2.61 0.57
N SER A 92 19.96 2.33 1.72
CA SER A 92 20.36 3.36 2.68
C SER A 92 21.21 4.42 1.97
N ASP A 93 20.77 5.68 2.00
CA ASP A 93 21.50 6.82 1.46
C ASP A 93 22.40 7.49 2.51
N LYS A 94 22.22 7.15 3.79
CA LYS A 94 22.84 7.84 4.93
C LYS A 94 24.17 7.25 5.39
N GLY A 95 24.53 6.06 4.90
CA GLY A 95 25.85 5.45 5.04
C GLY A 95 26.29 5.15 6.47
N THR A 96 25.46 5.39 7.49
CA THR A 96 25.75 5.19 8.90
C THR A 96 24.50 4.77 9.67
N VAL A 97 24.66 3.85 10.62
CA VAL A 97 23.59 3.34 11.50
C VAL A 97 22.98 4.46 12.36
N ASP A 98 23.81 5.39 12.85
CA ASP A 98 23.35 6.50 13.70
C ASP A 98 22.42 7.47 12.94
N GLY A 99 22.66 7.69 11.65
CA GLY A 99 21.79 8.51 10.79
C GLY A 99 20.40 7.87 10.64
N GLU A 100 20.36 6.57 10.37
CA GLU A 100 19.12 5.80 10.24
C GLU A 100 18.30 5.79 11.54
N ILE A 101 18.95 5.65 12.70
CA ILE A 101 18.29 5.71 14.01
C ILE A 101 17.66 7.09 14.26
N ALA A 102 18.30 8.17 13.83
CA ALA A 102 17.75 9.51 13.95
C ALA A 102 16.48 9.70 13.11
N ASP A 103 16.45 9.19 11.87
CA ASP A 103 15.27 9.27 11.01
C ASP A 103 14.11 8.42 11.51
N ILE A 104 14.38 7.22 12.04
CA ILE A 104 13.36 6.42 12.72
C ILE A 104 12.77 7.20 13.89
N SER A 105 13.60 7.87 14.68
CA SER A 105 13.15 8.65 15.83
C SER A 105 12.24 9.82 15.41
N ILE A 106 12.58 10.50 14.31
CA ILE A 106 11.75 11.56 13.72
C ILE A 106 10.43 10.98 13.19
N ALA A 107 10.49 9.89 12.43
CA ALA A 107 9.30 9.25 11.86
C ALA A 107 8.33 8.75 12.95
N ILE A 108 8.86 8.22 14.07
CA ILE A 108 8.05 7.82 15.23
C ILE A 108 7.42 9.05 15.88
N GLY A 109 8.15 10.16 15.98
CA GLY A 109 7.63 11.44 16.47
C GLY A 109 6.47 11.97 15.60
N ASP A 110 6.63 11.91 14.29
CA ASP A 110 5.59 12.27 13.31
C ASP A 110 4.35 11.39 13.50
N LEU A 111 4.53 10.06 13.58
CA LEU A 111 3.44 9.12 13.82
C LEU A 111 2.71 9.39 15.14
N ALA A 112 3.45 9.63 16.21
CA ALA A 112 2.85 9.95 17.51
C ALA A 112 2.05 11.25 17.47
N THR A 113 2.47 12.23 16.66
CA THR A 113 1.76 13.49 16.46
C THR A 113 0.42 13.27 15.75
N GLU A 114 0.42 12.50 14.66
CA GLU A 114 -0.80 12.15 13.92
C GLU A 114 -1.79 11.36 14.78
N ILE A 115 -1.29 10.40 15.58
CA ILE A 115 -2.13 9.64 16.50
C ILE A 115 -2.76 10.55 17.56
N ARG A 116 -1.97 11.47 18.16
CA ARG A 116 -2.49 12.41 19.16
C ARG A 116 -3.52 13.36 18.57
N ALA A 117 -3.29 13.86 17.36
CA ALA A 117 -4.25 14.71 16.65
C ALA A 117 -5.59 13.97 16.48
N ALA A 118 -5.56 12.74 15.96
CA ALA A 118 -6.76 11.94 15.76
C ALA A 118 -7.46 11.52 17.08
N CYS A 119 -6.71 11.38 18.17
CA CYS A 119 -7.28 11.10 19.49
C CYS A 119 -7.96 12.32 20.13
N ASN A 120 -7.49 13.55 19.84
CA ASN A 120 -8.09 14.78 20.39
C ASN A 120 -9.50 15.02 19.84
N ASP A 121 -9.75 14.63 18.59
CA ASP A 121 -11.04 14.84 17.92
C ASP A 121 -12.05 13.71 18.20
N GLY A 122 -11.62 12.64 18.90
CA GLY A 122 -12.49 11.56 19.40
C GLY A 122 -13.14 10.69 18.33
N ASN A 123 -12.93 11.00 17.05
CA ASN A 123 -13.53 10.30 15.91
C ASN A 123 -12.56 10.31 14.73
N ILE A 124 -11.84 9.21 14.54
CA ILE A 124 -10.84 9.08 13.47
C ILE A 124 -11.55 8.89 12.13
N ASP A 125 -11.56 9.93 11.30
CA ASP A 125 -12.15 9.84 9.97
C ASP A 125 -11.25 9.05 8.99
N PRO A 126 -11.74 8.67 7.80
CA PRO A 126 -10.95 7.92 6.82
C PRO A 126 -9.66 8.62 6.35
N ASP A 127 -9.64 9.96 6.32
CA ASP A 127 -8.51 10.76 5.84
C ASP A 127 -7.45 10.90 6.94
N GLU A 128 -7.86 11.07 8.20
CA GLU A 128 -6.98 11.02 9.37
C GLU A 128 -6.38 9.63 9.56
N ARG A 129 -7.18 8.58 9.39
CA ARG A 129 -6.69 7.20 9.38
C ARG A 129 -5.63 7.02 8.29
N MET A 130 -5.82 7.62 7.12
CA MET A 130 -4.83 7.55 6.04
C MET A 130 -3.52 8.27 6.42
N LYS A 131 -3.59 9.43 7.08
CA LYS A 131 -2.39 10.15 7.56
C LYS A 131 -1.59 9.33 8.57
N ILE A 132 -2.25 8.73 9.56
CA ILE A 132 -1.62 7.83 10.53
C ILE A 132 -0.95 6.65 9.82
N VAL A 133 -1.63 6.06 8.84
CA VAL A 133 -1.09 4.95 8.04
C VAL A 133 0.15 5.38 7.25
N CYS A 134 0.12 6.55 6.61
CA CYS A 134 1.27 7.09 5.88
C CYS A 134 2.47 7.35 6.81
N ALA A 135 2.23 7.92 7.99
CA ALA A 135 3.27 8.12 8.99
C ALA A 135 3.85 6.78 9.51
N ALA A 136 3.00 5.78 9.73
CA ALA A 136 3.45 4.45 10.14
C ALA A 136 4.29 3.75 9.06
N ARG A 137 3.94 3.95 7.78
CA ARG A 137 4.75 3.47 6.65
C ARG A 137 6.10 4.16 6.54
N LYS A 138 6.18 5.45 6.87
CA LYS A 138 7.46 6.16 6.95
C LYS A 138 8.35 5.50 7.99
N VAL A 139 7.84 5.24 9.20
CA VAL A 139 8.58 4.50 10.25
C VAL A 139 9.05 3.13 9.75
N GLN A 140 8.16 2.37 9.08
CA GLN A 140 8.50 1.08 8.51
C GLN A 140 9.64 1.17 7.48
N ASN A 141 9.61 2.17 6.61
CA ASN A 141 10.65 2.37 5.59
C ASN A 141 12.01 2.73 6.21
N GLU A 142 12.04 3.63 7.19
CA GLU A 142 13.31 3.97 7.89
C GLU A 142 13.84 2.75 8.67
N THR A 143 12.95 1.95 9.27
CA THR A 143 13.35 0.70 9.95
C THR A 143 13.96 -0.32 8.97
N ASN A 144 13.42 -0.41 7.75
CA ASN A 144 13.98 -1.30 6.72
C ASN A 144 15.36 -0.81 6.24
N GLN A 145 15.56 0.51 6.13
CA GLN A 145 16.86 1.08 5.78
C GLN A 145 17.89 0.84 6.88
N LEU A 146 17.50 0.94 8.15
CA LEU A 146 18.36 0.56 9.28
C LEU A 146 18.78 -0.91 9.24
N LEU A 147 17.84 -1.83 8.97
CA LEU A 147 18.15 -3.26 8.87
C LEU A 147 19.13 -3.57 7.72
N ASP A 148 19.05 -2.81 6.63
CA ASP A 148 19.99 -2.88 5.51
C ASP A 148 21.37 -2.32 5.89
N ALA A 149 21.40 -1.14 6.52
CA ALA A 149 22.63 -0.52 7.02
C ALA A 149 23.34 -1.37 8.07
N ALA A 150 22.58 -2.15 8.86
CA ALA A 150 23.11 -3.09 9.84
C ALA A 150 23.59 -4.43 9.22
N GLY A 151 23.39 -4.65 7.92
CA GLY A 151 23.73 -5.91 7.24
C GLY A 151 22.84 -7.09 7.63
N ILE A 152 21.71 -6.84 8.31
CA ILE A 152 20.81 -7.89 8.82
C ILE A 152 19.87 -8.41 7.71
N ASN A 153 19.78 -7.70 6.58
CA ASN A 153 19.08 -8.16 5.37
C ASN A 153 19.93 -9.04 4.44
N GLU A 154 21.18 -9.32 4.82
CA GLU A 154 21.92 -10.44 4.25
C GLU A 154 21.43 -11.73 4.92
N ASP A 155 20.32 -12.27 4.41
CA ASP A 155 20.23 -13.73 4.38
C ASP A 155 21.38 -14.23 3.51
N ASP A 156 22.43 -14.64 4.22
CA ASP A 156 23.38 -15.68 3.88
C ASP A 156 22.76 -16.75 2.95
N LYS A 157 23.40 -16.90 1.77
CA LYS A 157 23.42 -18.05 0.82
C LYS A 157 22.42 -18.08 -0.34
#